data_AF-A0AAN7LM48-F1
#
_entry.id   AF-A0AAN7LM48-F1
#
_cell.length_a   1.000
_cell.length_b   1.000
_cell.length_c   1.000
_cell.angle_alpha   90.00
_cell.angle_beta   90.00
_cell.angle_gamma   90.00
#
_symmetry.space_group_name_H-M   'P 1'
#
loop_
_entity.id
_entity.type
_entity.pdbx_description
1 polymer ?
#
loop_
_entity_poly.entity_id
_entity_poly.type
_entity_poly.pdbx_seq_one_letter_code
_entity_poly.pdbx_strand_id
1 'polypeptide(L)'
;MDGSKQVLTVNLFERFAAEDHHVITCMVVGNDAIVLGTTKAILLPWCLTSFELHPMKQRTSWSSSSISPSTQSRRASAPFPLTIPTQEQYKTLNRTILYGILTEVHHAKTHLQHLHAVVFDGYAFFLSFLTPIVSELLEKLVDSARNQVLCVAREMVDVSAIGFHMLLVSLLRQIVRGDLSDGNLCLCFELVSLFLGKWKLLLEEEPTLLASGLYVFLRLLADQCRVSSNNLKLGALVKLEIEFWIKILR
;
A
#
# COMPACT_ATOMS: atom_id res chain seq x y z
N MET A 1 17.47 33.94 -11.99
CA MET A 1 16.39 33.44 -11.11
C MET A 1 15.15 33.38 -11.94
N ASP A 2 14.81 32.21 -12.47
CA ASP A 2 13.46 31.94 -12.94
C ASP A 2 13.15 30.48 -12.66
N GLY A 3 12.22 30.28 -11.72
CA GLY A 3 11.84 28.98 -11.18
C GLY A 3 10.66 28.45 -11.95
N SER A 4 10.93 27.76 -13.05
CA SER A 4 9.90 27.02 -13.79
C SER A 4 9.44 25.84 -12.93
N LYS A 5 8.30 26.00 -12.26
CA LYS A 5 7.54 24.91 -11.63
C LYS A 5 7.17 23.90 -12.71
N GLN A 6 7.88 22.79 -12.77
CA GLN A 6 7.44 21.63 -13.55
C GLN A 6 6.24 21.00 -12.83
N VAL A 7 5.06 21.22 -13.40
CA VAL A 7 3.86 20.47 -13.05
C VAL A 7 4.06 19.06 -13.60
N LEU A 8 4.47 18.13 -12.73
CA LEU A 8 4.51 16.71 -13.05
C LEU A 8 3.07 16.20 -13.10
N THR A 9 2.48 16.23 -14.28
CA THR A 9 1.24 15.53 -14.56
C THR A 9 1.55 14.02 -14.57
N VAL A 10 1.42 13.39 -13.40
CA VAL A 10 1.45 11.93 -13.28
C VAL A 10 0.14 11.45 -13.89
N ASN A 11 0.15 11.06 -15.17
CA ASN A 11 -1.02 10.46 -15.80
C ASN A 11 -1.29 9.14 -15.07
N LEU A 12 -2.34 9.19 -14.24
CA LEU A 12 -2.93 8.10 -13.48
C LEU A 12 -3.21 6.92 -14.41
N PHE A 13 -2.95 5.71 -13.91
CA PHE A 13 -3.50 4.42 -14.37
C PHE A 13 -4.63 4.54 -15.41
N GLU A 14 -4.32 4.32 -16.69
CA GLU A 14 -5.36 4.13 -17.69
C GLU A 14 -5.82 2.67 -17.66
N ARG A 15 -7.10 2.46 -17.35
CA ARG A 15 -7.75 1.14 -17.44
C ARG A 15 -8.16 0.93 -18.89
N PHE A 16 -7.52 0.00 -19.57
CA PHE A 16 -7.95 -0.42 -20.91
C PHE A 16 -8.88 -1.63 -20.80
N ALA A 17 -10.09 -1.50 -21.34
CA ALA A 17 -10.97 -2.63 -21.56
C ALA A 17 -10.45 -3.42 -22.76
N ALA A 18 -10.03 -4.67 -22.55
CA ALA A 18 -9.77 -5.59 -23.65
C ALA A 18 -11.08 -6.27 -24.07
N GLU A 19 -11.22 -6.57 -25.36
CA GLU A 19 -12.45 -7.07 -26.00
C GLU A 19 -13.03 -8.38 -25.39
N ASP A 20 -12.28 -9.07 -24.52
CA ASP A 20 -12.65 -10.37 -23.94
C ASP A 20 -12.84 -10.36 -22.40
N HIS A 21 -13.54 -9.38 -21.83
CA HIS A 21 -13.83 -9.32 -20.37
C HIS A 21 -12.59 -9.24 -19.46
N HIS A 22 -11.46 -8.76 -19.98
CA HIS A 22 -10.24 -8.55 -19.22
C HIS A 22 -9.97 -7.05 -19.04
N VAL A 23 -9.77 -6.62 -17.79
CA VAL A 23 -9.27 -5.27 -17.48
C VAL A 23 -7.76 -5.35 -17.40
N ILE A 24 -7.09 -4.59 -18.28
CA ILE A 24 -5.64 -4.45 -18.27
C ILE A 24 -5.31 -3.21 -17.45
N THR A 25 -4.61 -3.40 -16.35
CA THR A 25 -4.06 -2.31 -15.55
C THR A 25 -2.69 -1.97 -16.12
N CYS A 26 -2.57 -0.82 -16.78
CA CYS A 26 -1.31 -0.34 -17.32
C CYS A 26 -0.82 0.87 -16.52
N MET A 27 0.49 0.93 -16.29
CA MET A 27 1.17 2.14 -15.88
C MET A 27 1.94 2.69 -17.08
N VAL A 28 1.62 3.92 -17.49
CA VAL A 28 2.36 4.61 -18.54
C VAL A 28 3.50 5.37 -17.88
N VAL A 29 4.74 5.05 -18.26
CA VAL A 29 5.96 5.74 -17.80
C VAL A 29 6.68 6.29 -19.03
N GLY A 30 6.46 7.56 -19.33
CA GLY A 30 6.99 8.18 -20.55
C GLY A 30 6.29 7.64 -21.80
N ASN A 31 7.05 7.10 -22.75
CA ASN A 31 6.52 6.46 -23.96
C ASN A 31 6.26 4.94 -23.78
N ASP A 32 6.61 4.38 -22.62
CA ASP A 32 6.50 2.95 -22.35
C ASP A 32 5.26 2.66 -21.49
N ALA A 33 4.48 1.65 -21.88
CA ALA A 33 3.36 1.15 -21.10
C ALA A 33 3.77 -0.17 -20.43
N ILE A 34 3.74 -0.19 -19.10
CA ILE A 34 3.99 -1.39 -18.28
C ILE A 34 2.63 -1.98 -17.93
N VAL A 35 2.32 -3.16 -18.46
CA VAL A 35 1.13 -3.93 -18.07
C VAL A 35 1.39 -4.52 -16.69
N LEU A 36 0.65 -4.08 -15.68
CA LEU A 36 0.80 -4.54 -14.30
C LEU A 36 -0.03 -5.80 -14.04
N GLY A 37 -1.17 -5.98 -14.70
CA GLY A 37 -1.98 -7.19 -14.57
C GLY A 37 -3.19 -7.24 -15.49
N THR A 38 -3.73 -8.45 -15.67
CA THR A 38 -5.02 -8.69 -16.35
C THR A 38 -5.99 -9.32 -15.36
N THR A 39 -7.16 -8.74 -15.18
CA THR A 39 -8.19 -9.26 -14.28
C THR A 39 -9.45 -9.61 -15.07
N LYS A 40 -10.04 -10.80 -14.87
CA LYS A 40 -11.36 -11.13 -15.42
C LYS A 40 -12.42 -10.27 -14.73
N ALA A 41 -13.03 -9.34 -15.46
CA ALA A 41 -14.13 -8.55 -14.95
C ALA A 41 -15.41 -9.39 -15.00
N ILE A 42 -15.92 -9.79 -13.84
CA ILE A 42 -17.32 -10.21 -13.71
C ILE A 42 -18.14 -8.92 -13.68
N LEU A 43 -18.82 -8.63 -14.80
CA LEU A 43 -19.76 -7.52 -14.91
C LEU A 43 -20.93 -7.77 -13.95
N LEU A 44 -20.94 -7.09 -12.81
CA LEU A 44 -22.22 -6.74 -12.18
C LEU A 44 -22.72 -5.48 -12.91
N PRO A 45 -23.94 -5.51 -13.47
CA PRO A 45 -24.52 -4.30 -14.02
C PRO A 45 -24.72 -3.35 -12.84
N TRP A 46 -24.55 -2.05 -13.07
CA TRP A 46 -25.33 -0.92 -12.57
C TRP A 46 -24.49 0.33 -12.82
N CYS A 47 -25.17 1.39 -13.30
CA CYS A 47 -24.64 2.69 -13.70
C CYS A 47 -24.01 2.79 -15.10
N LEU A 48 -24.82 2.46 -16.11
CA LEU A 48 -24.91 3.30 -17.30
C LEU A 48 -25.54 4.64 -16.90
N THR A 49 -24.77 5.73 -16.95
CA THR A 49 -25.27 7.06 -17.31
C THR A 49 -24.12 7.96 -17.74
N SER A 50 -24.06 8.16 -19.06
CA SER A 50 -23.74 9.41 -19.77
C SER A 50 -22.40 10.10 -19.50
N PHE A 51 -21.48 9.97 -20.46
CA PHE A 51 -20.76 11.13 -20.99
C PHE A 51 -20.64 10.99 -22.50
N GLU A 52 -21.16 11.98 -23.22
CA GLU A 52 -21.19 12.07 -24.68
C GLU A 52 -19.77 12.06 -25.27
N LEU A 53 -19.55 11.14 -26.22
CA LEU A 53 -18.42 11.14 -27.13
C LEU A 53 -18.66 12.18 -28.23
N HIS A 54 -17.87 13.26 -28.24
CA HIS A 54 -17.63 14.02 -29.46
C HIS A 54 -16.48 13.37 -30.24
N PRO A 55 -16.64 13.06 -31.55
CA PRO A 55 -15.66 12.31 -32.31
C PRO A 55 -14.56 13.24 -32.83
N MET A 56 -13.30 13.02 -32.44
CA MET A 56 -12.16 13.65 -33.11
C MET A 56 -11.63 12.70 -34.18
N LYS A 57 -11.92 13.07 -35.43
CA LYS A 57 -11.45 12.49 -36.71
C LYS A 57 -10.02 11.97 -36.64
N GLN A 58 -9.85 10.66 -36.78
CA GLN A 58 -8.68 10.08 -37.42
C GLN A 58 -8.70 10.43 -38.91
N ARG A 59 -7.61 10.95 -39.45
CA ARG A 59 -7.32 10.93 -40.88
C ARG A 59 -5.85 10.56 -41.07
N THR A 60 -5.59 9.25 -41.08
CA THR A 60 -4.42 8.64 -41.70
C THR A 60 -4.77 8.28 -43.14
N SER A 61 -4.07 8.87 -44.11
CA SER A 61 -4.07 8.42 -45.50
C SER A 61 -3.28 7.11 -45.59
N TRP A 62 -3.93 6.02 -46.01
CA TRP A 62 -3.26 4.79 -46.41
C TRP A 62 -3.58 4.55 -47.89
N SER A 63 -2.53 4.61 -48.72
CA SER A 63 -2.55 4.15 -50.10
C SER A 63 -2.25 2.66 -50.09
N SER A 64 -3.18 1.87 -50.63
CA SER A 64 -3.05 0.42 -50.77
C SER A 64 -1.93 0.03 -51.72
N SER A 65 -1.08 -0.92 -51.34
CA SER A 65 -0.36 -1.80 -52.26
C SER A 65 -0.04 -3.13 -51.57
N SER A 66 -0.59 -4.18 -52.16
CA SER A 66 -0.49 -5.62 -51.90
C SER A 66 0.94 -6.18 -51.89
N ILE A 67 1.18 -7.30 -51.16
CA ILE A 67 1.74 -8.60 -51.65
C ILE A 67 2.18 -9.55 -50.49
N SER A 68 1.63 -10.77 -50.53
CA SER A 68 2.12 -12.10 -50.05
C SER A 68 2.21 -12.47 -48.55
N PRO A 69 1.87 -13.74 -48.20
CA PRO A 69 1.99 -14.28 -46.85
C PRO A 69 3.35 -14.98 -46.65
N SER A 70 4.08 -14.61 -45.60
CA SER A 70 5.21 -15.41 -45.12
C SER A 70 5.07 -15.72 -43.63
N THR A 71 5.14 -17.01 -43.36
CA THR A 71 5.15 -17.67 -42.06
C THR A 71 6.26 -17.10 -41.20
N GLN A 72 5.93 -16.37 -40.13
CA GLN A 72 6.92 -16.03 -39.11
C GLN A 72 6.34 -16.20 -37.70
N SER A 73 6.98 -17.14 -37.01
CA SER A 73 6.82 -17.53 -35.61
C SER A 73 6.33 -16.38 -34.71
N ARG A 74 5.12 -16.54 -34.16
CA ARG A 74 4.66 -15.77 -33.00
C ARG A 74 5.57 -16.11 -31.82
N ARG A 75 6.68 -15.38 -31.66
CA ARG A 75 7.29 -15.23 -30.34
C ARG A 75 6.25 -14.54 -29.46
N ALA A 76 5.69 -15.29 -28.53
CA ALA A 76 4.99 -14.72 -27.40
C ALA A 76 5.98 -13.77 -26.70
N SER A 77 5.83 -12.47 -26.93
CA SER A 77 6.52 -11.48 -26.13
C SER A 77 5.98 -11.62 -24.71
N ALA A 78 6.86 -11.82 -23.74
CA ALA A 78 6.46 -11.87 -22.35
C ALA A 78 5.68 -10.58 -22.02
N PRO A 79 4.62 -10.66 -21.19
CA PRO A 79 3.81 -9.49 -20.81
C PRO A 79 4.58 -8.42 -20.02
N PHE A 80 5.84 -8.69 -19.68
CA PHE A 80 6.75 -7.76 -19.02
C PHE A 80 8.02 -7.59 -19.85
N PRO A 81 8.48 -6.36 -20.11
CA PRO A 81 9.85 -6.15 -20.57
C PRO A 81 10.79 -6.71 -19.49
N LEU A 82 11.65 -7.65 -19.84
CA LEU A 82 12.69 -8.21 -18.95
C LEU A 82 13.81 -7.20 -18.63
N THR A 83 13.57 -5.90 -18.88
CA THR A 83 14.54 -4.84 -18.63
C THR A 83 14.42 -4.41 -17.17
N ILE A 84 15.49 -4.59 -16.41
CA ILE A 84 15.58 -4.11 -15.02
C ILE A 84 15.24 -2.62 -15.01
N PRO A 85 14.23 -2.18 -14.25
CA PRO A 85 13.82 -0.77 -14.23
C PRO A 85 14.99 0.09 -13.75
N THR A 86 15.16 1.26 -14.38
CA THR A 86 16.12 2.24 -13.87
C THR A 86 15.73 2.69 -12.45
N GLN A 87 16.71 3.18 -11.69
CA GLN A 87 16.49 3.60 -10.30
C GLN A 87 15.34 4.62 -10.14
N GLU A 88 15.21 5.56 -11.08
CA GLU A 88 14.14 6.57 -11.05
C GLU A 88 12.77 5.99 -11.43
N GLN A 89 12.72 5.05 -12.38
CA GLN A 89 11.51 4.30 -12.69
C GLN A 89 11.06 3.47 -11.49
N TYR A 90 12.00 2.82 -10.79
CA TYR A 90 11.71 2.04 -9.59
C TYR A 90 11.12 2.90 -8.46
N LYS A 91 11.71 4.07 -8.18
CA LYS A 91 11.17 5.02 -7.19
C LYS A 91 9.77 5.49 -7.55
N THR A 92 9.56 5.84 -8.81
CA THR A 92 8.26 6.32 -9.32
C THR A 92 7.20 5.22 -9.19
N LEU A 93 7.55 4.00 -9.58
CA LEU A 93 6.68 2.84 -9.45
C LEU A 93 6.28 2.57 -7.99
N ASN A 94 7.24 2.57 -7.06
CA ASN A 94 6.96 2.39 -5.63
C ASN A 94 6.00 3.46 -5.07
N ARG A 95 6.18 4.73 -5.47
CA ARG A 95 5.27 5.82 -5.08
C ARG A 95 3.86 5.62 -5.63
N THR A 96 3.75 5.22 -6.89
CA THR A 96 2.46 4.97 -7.55
C THR A 96 1.74 3.79 -6.91
N ILE A 97 2.46 2.71 -6.61
CA ILE A 97 1.91 1.55 -5.89
C ILE A 97 1.43 1.97 -4.49
N LEU A 98 2.25 2.71 -3.73
CA LEU A 98 1.86 3.20 -2.41
C LEU A 98 0.59 4.06 -2.47
N TYR A 99 0.52 4.99 -3.41
CA TYR A 99 -0.68 5.80 -3.64
C TYR A 99 -1.90 4.93 -3.97
N GLY A 100 -1.73 3.94 -4.85
CA GLY A 100 -2.78 2.98 -5.21
C GLY A 100 -3.27 2.19 -4.00
N ILE A 101 -2.37 1.72 -3.13
CA ILE A 101 -2.74 1.00 -1.90
C ILE A 101 -3.57 1.91 -0.97
N LEU A 102 -3.15 3.17 -0.78
CA LEU A 102 -3.81 4.08 0.15
C LEU A 102 -5.16 4.61 -0.36
N THR A 103 -5.38 4.64 -1.67
CA THR A 103 -6.58 5.24 -2.29
C THR A 103 -7.57 4.20 -2.82
N GLU A 104 -7.09 3.07 -3.35
CA GLU A 104 -7.89 2.03 -3.98
C GLU A 104 -7.99 0.77 -3.11
N VAL A 105 -8.70 0.86 -1.99
CA VAL A 105 -8.81 -0.24 -1.00
C VAL A 105 -9.24 -1.58 -1.58
N HIS A 106 -10.14 -1.59 -2.58
CA HIS A 106 -10.58 -2.82 -3.25
C HIS A 106 -9.48 -3.52 -4.06
N HIS A 107 -8.44 -2.78 -4.45
CA HIS A 107 -7.30 -3.27 -5.23
C HIS A 107 -5.99 -3.31 -4.44
N ALA A 108 -6.00 -2.95 -3.15
CA ALA A 108 -4.81 -2.90 -2.31
C ALA A 108 -4.01 -4.21 -2.32
N LYS A 109 -4.68 -5.38 -2.29
CA LYS A 109 -4.03 -6.69 -2.39
C LYS A 109 -3.30 -6.87 -3.73
N THR A 110 -3.90 -6.44 -4.82
CA THR A 110 -3.29 -6.51 -6.16
C THR A 110 -2.10 -5.55 -6.25
N HIS A 111 -2.20 -4.34 -5.69
CA HIS A 111 -1.08 -3.40 -5.62
C HIS A 111 0.08 -3.93 -4.77
N LEU A 112 -0.18 -4.63 -3.67
CA LEU A 112 0.84 -5.34 -2.90
C LEU A 112 1.49 -6.47 -3.71
N GLN A 113 0.71 -7.25 -4.47
CA GLN A 113 1.26 -8.27 -5.37
C GLN A 113 2.19 -7.66 -6.42
N HIS A 114 1.84 -6.51 -6.99
CA HIS A 114 2.72 -5.77 -7.89
C HIS A 114 4.01 -5.34 -7.17
N LEU A 115 3.92 -4.87 -5.92
CA LEU A 115 5.08 -4.53 -5.12
C LEU A 115 6.02 -5.74 -4.96
N HIS A 116 5.50 -6.88 -4.51
CA HIS A 116 6.29 -8.10 -4.33
C HIS A 116 6.96 -8.57 -5.63
N ALA A 117 6.31 -8.38 -6.78
CA ALA A 117 6.84 -8.79 -8.07
C ALA A 117 8.03 -7.94 -8.56
N VAL A 118 8.14 -6.67 -8.11
CA VAL A 118 9.15 -5.73 -8.60
C VAL A 118 10.27 -5.44 -7.61
N VAL A 119 10.09 -5.81 -6.33
CA VAL A 119 11.03 -5.49 -5.25
C VAL A 119 12.31 -6.33 -5.35
N PHE A 120 13.46 -5.64 -5.27
CA PHE A 120 14.79 -6.25 -5.19
C PHE A 120 15.64 -5.69 -4.03
N ASP A 121 15.17 -4.64 -3.37
CA ASP A 121 15.86 -3.91 -2.29
C ASP A 121 15.31 -4.25 -0.89
N GLY A 122 14.57 -5.35 -0.76
CA GLY A 122 13.92 -5.72 0.49
C GLY A 122 12.90 -4.68 0.99
N TYR A 123 12.21 -3.99 0.07
CA TYR A 123 11.20 -2.96 0.34
C TYR A 123 11.72 -1.66 0.99
N ALA A 124 13.04 -1.49 1.10
CA ALA A 124 13.64 -0.32 1.75
C ALA A 124 13.17 1.02 1.15
N PHE A 125 13.12 1.13 -0.19
CA PHE A 125 12.62 2.33 -0.86
C PHE A 125 11.13 2.55 -0.64
N PHE A 126 10.32 1.49 -0.65
CA PHE A 126 8.90 1.59 -0.35
C PHE A 126 8.66 2.15 1.05
N LEU A 127 9.34 1.59 2.06
CA LEU A 127 9.27 2.03 3.45
C LEU A 127 9.83 3.44 3.66
N SER A 128 10.80 3.87 2.85
CA SER A 128 11.32 5.24 2.88
C SER A 128 10.28 6.30 2.50
N PHE A 129 9.26 5.92 1.71
CA PHE A 129 8.14 6.81 1.38
C PHE A 129 6.99 6.70 2.39
N LEU A 130 6.69 5.49 2.86
CA LEU A 130 5.58 5.26 3.78
C LEU A 130 5.85 5.83 5.18
N THR A 131 7.05 5.65 5.71
CA THR A 131 7.38 6.02 7.10
C THR A 131 7.18 7.52 7.38
N PRO A 132 7.64 8.46 6.51
CA PRO A 132 7.36 9.89 6.70
C PRO A 132 5.87 10.23 6.63
N ILE A 133 5.10 9.58 5.73
CA ILE A 133 3.63 9.77 5.65
C ILE A 133 2.98 9.39 6.98
N VAL A 134 3.39 8.27 7.58
CA VAL A 134 2.89 7.87 8.90
C VAL A 134 3.31 8.85 9.98
N SER A 135 4.57 9.30 9.97
CA SER A 135 5.09 10.18 11.01
C SER A 135 4.43 11.57 11.00
N GLU A 136 4.04 12.09 9.83
CA GLU A 136 3.62 13.48 9.67
C GLU A 136 2.14 13.66 9.32
N LEU A 137 1.51 12.65 8.71
CA LEU A 137 0.21 12.79 8.07
C LEU A 137 -0.83 11.76 8.53
N LEU A 138 -0.50 10.77 9.38
CA LEU A 138 -1.44 9.69 9.74
C LEU A 138 -2.77 10.20 10.28
N GLU A 139 -2.76 11.23 11.13
CA GLU A 139 -3.99 11.83 11.68
C GLU A 139 -4.83 12.57 10.63
N LYS A 140 -4.21 13.01 9.53
CA LYS A 140 -4.86 13.73 8.43
C LYS A 140 -5.40 12.78 7.36
N LEU A 141 -5.01 11.51 7.41
CA LEU A 141 -5.50 10.51 6.46
C LEU A 141 -6.94 10.12 6.79
N VAL A 142 -7.72 9.87 5.74
CA VAL A 142 -9.05 9.29 5.87
C VAL A 142 -8.96 7.89 6.48
N ASP A 143 -9.99 7.46 7.22
CA ASP A 143 -9.99 6.19 7.97
C ASP A 143 -9.65 4.98 7.11
N SER A 144 -10.14 4.97 5.86
CA SER A 144 -9.84 3.94 4.88
C SER A 144 -8.33 3.82 4.61
N ALA A 145 -7.63 4.95 4.44
CA ALA A 145 -6.19 4.98 4.21
C ALA A 145 -5.40 4.62 5.48
N ARG A 146 -5.88 5.03 6.67
CA ARG A 146 -5.27 4.63 7.95
C ARG A 146 -5.31 3.11 8.13
N ASN A 147 -6.43 2.48 7.80
CA ASN A 147 -6.54 1.02 7.83
C ASN A 147 -5.59 0.36 6.82
N GLN A 148 -5.42 0.93 5.62
CA GLN A 148 -4.45 0.42 4.65
C GLN A 148 -3.02 0.53 5.16
N VAL A 149 -2.65 1.61 5.83
CA VAL A 149 -1.32 1.73 6.47
C VAL A 149 -1.08 0.58 7.45
N LEU A 150 -2.08 0.22 8.26
CA LEU A 150 -1.97 -0.90 9.20
C LEU A 150 -1.88 -2.25 8.49
N CYS A 151 -2.66 -2.45 7.43
CA CYS A 151 -2.55 -3.65 6.58
C CYS A 151 -1.16 -3.77 5.95
N VAL A 152 -0.62 -2.68 5.42
CA VAL A 152 0.73 -2.65 4.85
C VAL A 152 1.78 -2.91 5.92
N ALA A 153 1.66 -2.31 7.11
CA ALA A 153 2.60 -2.55 8.20
C ALA A 153 2.65 -4.04 8.59
N ARG A 154 1.51 -4.73 8.62
CA ARG A 154 1.45 -6.19 8.83
C ARG A 154 2.18 -6.94 7.73
N GLU A 155 1.91 -6.62 6.47
CA GLU A 155 2.56 -7.26 5.33
C GLU A 155 4.09 -7.06 5.36
N MET A 156 4.55 -5.84 5.70
CA MET A 156 5.98 -5.52 5.79
C MET A 156 6.68 -6.30 6.91
N VAL A 157 6.00 -6.59 8.01
CA VAL A 157 6.52 -7.49 9.06
C VAL A 157 6.57 -8.93 8.55
N ASP A 158 5.55 -9.37 7.82
CA ASP A 158 5.44 -10.75 7.32
C ASP A 158 6.54 -11.11 6.33
N VAL A 159 6.91 -10.16 5.47
CA VAL A 159 8.03 -10.31 4.54
C VAL A 159 9.37 -9.90 5.14
N SER A 160 9.44 -9.54 6.43
CA SER A 160 10.64 -9.06 7.11
C SER A 160 11.34 -7.93 6.34
N ALA A 161 10.56 -6.94 5.89
CA ALA A 161 11.02 -5.83 5.08
C ALA A 161 12.13 -5.02 5.78
N ILE A 162 13.16 -4.62 5.03
CA ILE A 162 14.29 -3.88 5.59
C ILE A 162 13.80 -2.53 6.14
N GLY A 163 13.92 -2.34 7.46
CA GLY A 163 13.49 -1.13 8.14
C GLY A 163 12.03 -1.11 8.59
N PHE A 164 11.33 -2.26 8.61
CA PHE A 164 9.94 -2.33 9.10
C PHE A 164 9.81 -1.80 10.55
N HIS A 165 10.85 -1.95 11.38
CA HIS A 165 10.85 -1.45 12.75
C HIS A 165 10.66 0.07 12.82
N MET A 166 11.21 0.85 11.88
CA MET A 166 11.05 2.31 11.85
C MET A 166 9.61 2.72 11.56
N LEU A 167 8.91 1.94 10.72
CA LEU A 167 7.49 2.12 10.47
C LEU A 167 6.67 1.85 11.74
N LEU A 168 6.96 0.75 12.44
CA LEU A 168 6.25 0.39 13.67
C LEU A 168 6.53 1.37 14.82
N VAL A 169 7.77 1.85 14.99
CA VAL A 169 8.09 2.94 15.94
C VAL A 169 7.32 4.20 15.58
N SER A 170 7.25 4.55 14.28
CA SER A 170 6.48 5.71 13.82
C SER A 170 4.99 5.56 14.17
N LEU A 171 4.40 4.38 13.96
CA LEU A 171 3.01 4.08 14.35
C LEU A 171 2.80 4.16 15.87
N LEU A 172 3.70 3.57 16.67
CA LEU A 172 3.65 3.65 18.14
C LEU A 172 3.67 5.10 18.64
N ARG A 173 4.43 5.98 17.98
CA ARG A 173 4.50 7.41 18.31
C ARG A 173 3.21 8.18 18.03
N GLN A 174 2.37 7.69 17.11
CA GLN A 174 1.07 8.31 16.83
C GLN A 174 0.04 7.98 17.91
N ILE A 175 0.33 7.07 18.84
CA ILE A 175 -0.58 6.79 19.94
C ILE A 175 -0.50 7.91 20.99
N VAL A 176 -1.60 8.65 21.11
CA VAL A 176 -1.73 9.77 22.05
C VAL A 176 -2.20 9.25 23.40
N ARG A 177 -1.50 9.65 24.46
CA ARG A 177 -1.87 9.32 25.83
C ARG A 177 -3.14 10.07 26.24
N GLY A 178 -4.07 9.40 26.89
CA GLY A 178 -5.31 9.99 27.40
C GLY A 178 -6.39 10.24 26.34
N ASP A 179 -6.09 10.00 25.06
CA ASP A 179 -7.09 10.02 24.00
C ASP A 179 -7.81 8.66 23.94
N LEU A 180 -9.11 8.67 24.21
CA LEU A 180 -9.99 7.49 24.14
C LEU A 180 -10.86 7.49 22.87
N SER A 181 -10.47 8.25 21.85
CA SER A 181 -11.10 8.20 20.52
C SER A 181 -11.00 6.79 19.91
N ASP A 182 -12.03 6.39 19.15
CA ASP A 182 -12.05 5.08 18.49
C ASP A 182 -10.82 4.87 17.58
N GLY A 183 -10.32 5.93 16.94
CA GLY A 183 -9.12 5.87 16.10
C GLY A 183 -7.84 5.55 16.87
N ASN A 184 -7.63 6.19 18.03
CA ASN A 184 -6.47 5.94 18.89
C ASN A 184 -6.55 4.53 19.52
N LEU A 185 -7.74 4.13 19.99
CA LEU A 185 -7.97 2.79 20.55
C LEU A 185 -7.79 1.69 19.49
N CYS A 186 -8.27 1.91 18.26
CA CYS A 186 -8.07 1.00 17.14
C CYS A 186 -6.58 0.83 16.82
N LEU A 187 -5.83 1.93 16.74
CA LEU A 187 -4.38 1.89 16.51
C LEU A 187 -3.66 1.10 17.62
N CYS A 188 -4.00 1.33 18.88
CA CYS A 188 -3.45 0.58 20.01
C CYS A 188 -3.73 -0.92 19.88
N PHE A 189 -5.00 -1.27 19.63
CA PHE A 189 -5.45 -2.65 19.48
C PHE A 189 -4.72 -3.37 18.34
N GLU A 190 -4.60 -2.72 17.19
CA GLU A 190 -3.99 -3.29 16.00
C GLU A 190 -2.48 -3.51 16.20
N LEU A 191 -1.78 -2.58 16.87
CA LEU A 191 -0.35 -2.71 17.16
C LEU A 191 -0.05 -3.74 18.26
N VAL A 192 -0.78 -3.75 19.37
CA VAL A 192 -0.54 -4.76 20.42
C VAL A 192 -0.84 -6.17 19.90
N SER A 193 -1.89 -6.32 19.10
CA SER A 193 -2.23 -7.58 18.43
C SER A 193 -1.14 -8.02 17.46
N LEU A 194 -0.58 -7.09 16.68
CA LEU A 194 0.55 -7.36 15.79
C LEU A 194 1.78 -7.84 16.57
N PHE A 195 2.12 -7.17 17.67
CA PHE A 195 3.29 -7.48 18.48
C PHE A 195 3.17 -8.86 19.13
N LEU A 196 1.99 -9.19 19.66
CA LEU A 196 1.70 -10.51 20.21
C LEU A 196 1.71 -11.60 19.13
N GLY A 197 1.12 -11.32 17.96
CA GLY A 197 1.02 -12.27 16.84
C GLY A 197 2.37 -12.56 16.16
N LYS A 198 3.28 -11.58 16.13
CA LYS A 198 4.62 -11.69 15.51
C LYS A 198 5.75 -11.75 16.53
N TRP A 199 5.41 -12.14 17.76
CA TRP A 199 6.32 -12.13 18.90
C TRP A 199 7.70 -12.74 18.65
N LYS A 200 7.77 -13.95 18.09
CA LYS A 200 9.05 -14.65 17.88
C LYS A 200 9.97 -13.88 16.94
N LEU A 201 9.43 -13.43 15.80
CA LEU A 201 10.15 -12.63 14.82
C LEU A 201 10.65 -11.33 15.44
N LEU A 202 9.78 -10.62 16.17
CA LEU A 202 10.15 -9.34 16.80
C LEU A 202 11.19 -9.52 17.91
N LEU A 203 11.16 -10.63 18.63
CA LEU A 203 12.12 -10.93 19.68
C LEU A 203 13.51 -11.23 19.12
N GLU A 204 13.57 -11.95 17.99
CA GLU A 204 14.82 -12.34 17.34
C GLU A 204 15.45 -11.19 16.56
N GLU A 205 14.66 -10.45 15.78
CA GLU A 205 15.17 -9.41 14.87
C GLU A 205 15.21 -8.02 15.52
N GLU A 206 14.21 -7.65 16.33
CA GLU A 206 13.97 -6.26 16.75
C GLU A 206 13.56 -6.13 18.24
N PRO A 207 14.39 -6.59 19.20
CA PRO A 207 14.03 -6.55 20.62
C PRO A 207 13.86 -5.13 21.18
N THR A 208 14.51 -4.13 20.59
CA THR A 208 14.36 -2.71 20.95
C THR A 208 12.98 -2.15 20.58
N LEU A 209 12.37 -2.68 19.52
CA LEU A 209 11.00 -2.35 19.16
C LEU A 209 10.02 -2.88 20.21
N LEU A 210 10.23 -4.10 20.73
CA LEU A 210 9.42 -4.65 21.83
C LEU A 210 9.52 -3.78 23.09
N ALA A 211 10.73 -3.31 23.43
CA ALA A 211 10.92 -2.37 24.55
C ALA A 211 10.20 -1.03 24.32
N SER A 212 10.19 -0.54 23.07
CA SER A 212 9.44 0.67 22.69
C SER A 212 7.94 0.47 22.83
N GLY A 213 7.42 -0.68 22.38
CA GLY A 213 6.02 -1.07 22.57
C GLY A 213 5.66 -1.17 24.04
N LEU A 214 6.52 -1.79 24.87
CA LEU A 214 6.35 -1.88 26.31
C LEU A 214 6.17 -0.47 26.90
N TYR A 215 7.11 0.43 26.66
CA TYR A 215 7.03 1.79 27.19
C TYR A 215 5.70 2.49 26.82
N VAL A 216 5.27 2.38 25.56
CA VAL A 216 4.03 2.98 25.07
C VAL A 216 2.80 2.37 25.74
N PHE A 217 2.65 1.04 25.74
CA PHE A 217 1.46 0.38 26.29
C PHE A 217 1.36 0.53 27.82
N LEU A 218 2.47 0.58 28.55
CA LEU A 218 2.46 0.85 30.00
C LEU A 218 1.84 2.21 30.32
N ARG A 219 2.28 3.21 29.56
CA ARG A 219 1.87 4.59 29.76
C ARG A 219 0.37 4.76 29.51
N LEU A 220 -0.20 3.93 28.63
CA LEU A 220 -1.62 3.95 28.28
C LEU A 220 -2.48 3.17 29.28
N LEU A 221 -2.01 2.01 29.73
CA LEU A 221 -2.70 1.15 30.70
C LEU A 221 -3.18 1.92 31.94
N ALA A 222 -2.36 2.84 32.45
CA ALA A 222 -2.70 3.64 33.63
C ALA A 222 -3.96 4.50 33.44
N ASP A 223 -4.17 5.02 32.23
CA ASP A 223 -5.32 5.87 31.91
C ASP A 223 -6.55 5.02 31.54
N GLN A 224 -6.34 3.93 30.80
CA GLN A 224 -7.40 3.02 30.35
C GLN A 224 -8.04 2.26 31.53
N CYS A 225 -7.26 1.79 32.50
CA CYS A 225 -7.77 1.08 33.68
C CYS A 225 -8.73 1.92 34.52
N ARG A 226 -8.62 3.25 34.49
CA ARG A 226 -9.51 4.16 35.23
C ARG A 226 -10.90 4.27 34.58
N VAL A 227 -11.00 4.02 33.28
CA VAL A 227 -12.21 4.25 32.46
C VAL A 227 -12.83 2.94 31.94
N SER A 228 -12.09 1.83 32.01
CA SER A 228 -12.47 0.51 31.45
C SER A 228 -13.70 -0.14 32.06
N SER A 229 -14.23 0.32 33.21
CA SER A 229 -15.34 -0.35 33.90
C SER A 229 -16.63 -0.46 33.09
N ASN A 230 -16.83 0.41 32.10
CA ASN A 230 -18.10 0.52 31.36
C ASN A 230 -17.97 0.24 29.84
N ASN A 231 -16.79 -0.09 29.31
CA ASN A 231 -16.56 -0.26 27.87
C ASN A 231 -15.90 -1.62 27.54
N LEU A 232 -16.65 -2.49 26.85
CA LEU A 232 -16.21 -3.82 26.42
C LEU A 232 -14.99 -3.81 25.49
N LYS A 233 -14.92 -2.86 24.54
CA LYS A 233 -13.77 -2.74 23.62
C LYS A 233 -12.51 -2.37 24.39
N LEU A 234 -12.63 -1.44 25.33
CA LEU A 234 -11.53 -1.01 26.19
C LEU A 234 -11.05 -2.15 27.09
N GLY A 235 -11.97 -2.94 27.65
CA GLY A 235 -11.63 -4.13 28.43
C GLY A 235 -10.85 -5.18 27.62
N ALA A 236 -11.22 -5.40 26.35
CA ALA A 236 -10.49 -6.31 25.47
C ALA A 236 -9.07 -5.80 25.15
N LEU A 237 -8.92 -4.50 24.90
CA LEU A 237 -7.60 -3.86 24.68
C LEU A 237 -6.70 -3.99 25.91
N VAL A 238 -7.20 -3.63 27.09
CA VAL A 238 -6.46 -3.74 28.36
C VAL A 238 -5.99 -5.17 28.60
N LYS A 239 -6.80 -6.18 28.25
CA LYS A 239 -6.41 -7.59 28.38
C LYS A 239 -5.23 -7.95 27.47
N LEU A 240 -5.24 -7.50 26.22
CA LEU A 240 -4.13 -7.73 25.28
C LEU A 240 -2.87 -7.00 25.71
N GLU A 241 -3.01 -5.76 26.21
CA GLU A 241 -1.90 -5.03 26.80
C GLU A 241 -1.31 -5.84 27.97
N ILE A 242 -2.11 -6.23 28.97
CA ILE A 242 -1.62 -7.06 30.10
C ILE A 242 -0.96 -8.37 29.63
N GLU A 243 -1.48 -9.03 28.59
CA GLU A 243 -0.85 -10.22 28.02
C GLU A 243 0.54 -9.91 27.45
N PHE A 244 0.67 -8.85 26.66
CA PHE A 244 1.93 -8.40 26.10
C PHE A 244 2.96 -8.09 27.19
N TRP A 245 2.52 -7.47 28.27
CA TRP A 245 3.31 -7.14 29.45
C TRP A 245 3.89 -8.38 30.12
N ILE A 246 3.01 -9.34 30.45
CA ILE A 246 3.40 -10.60 31.08
C ILE A 246 4.37 -11.37 30.20
N LYS A 247 4.20 -11.29 28.87
CA LYS A 247 5.04 -11.97 27.90
C LYS A 247 6.46 -11.39 27.81
N ILE A 248 6.62 -10.07 27.98
CA ILE A 248 7.95 -9.44 28.04
C ILE A 248 8.69 -9.77 29.35
N LEU A 249 7.96 -9.87 30.46
CA LEU A 249 8.56 -10.09 31.78
C LEU A 249 8.96 -11.54 32.06
N ARG A 250 8.55 -12.49 31.22
CA ARG A 250 8.83 -13.92 31.35
C ARG A 250 9.89 -14.37 30.36
#